data_AF-A0A9D7RLH1-F1
#
_entry.id   AF-A0A9D7RLH1-F1
#
_cell.length_a   1.000
_cell.length_b   1.000
_cell.length_c   1.000
_cell.angle_alpha   90.00
_cell.angle_beta   90.00
_cell.angle_gamma   90.00
#
_symmetry.space_group_name_H-M   'P 1'
#
loop_
_entity.id
_entity.type
_entity.pdbx_description
1 polymer ?
#
loop_
_entity_poly.entity_id
_entity_poly.type
_entity_poly.pdbx_seq_one_letter_code
_entity_poly.pdbx_strand_id
1 'polypeptide(L)'
;MAKAKMSVDGRTLLLLADVERRRKELESPVAVRPWKTSGSFSYSEPAGLPGPNQMLRVNLQNVLQVAALVNIGALLLARQQAFDRLAVRWATELTGKDASWQGYPIDDWLYDLETRVMELTRADKLSNLVNLQQQLDGLLSPDQQKLILLEKLATSVADLK
;
A
#
# COMPACT_ATOMS: atom_id res chain seq x y z
N MET A 1 0.94 46.16 -22.27
CA MET A 1 1.42 45.34 -21.13
C MET A 1 1.02 43.89 -21.39
N ALA A 2 1.93 43.08 -21.92
CA ALA A 2 1.66 41.67 -22.16
C ALA A 2 1.78 40.91 -20.83
N LYS A 3 0.67 40.30 -20.37
CA LYS A 3 0.73 39.28 -19.32
C LYS A 3 1.75 38.24 -19.79
N ALA A 4 2.87 38.12 -19.09
CA ALA A 4 3.80 37.02 -19.26
C ALA A 4 3.01 35.73 -19.06
N LYS A 5 2.62 35.11 -20.16
CA LYS A 5 2.14 33.74 -20.22
C LYS A 5 3.32 32.96 -19.67
N MET A 6 3.30 32.58 -18.38
CA MET A 6 4.28 31.64 -17.83
C MET A 6 4.39 30.53 -18.86
N SER A 7 5.53 30.44 -19.56
CA SER A 7 5.65 29.47 -20.64
C SER A 7 5.36 28.11 -20.03
N VAL A 8 4.74 27.25 -20.82
CA VAL A 8 4.37 25.87 -20.43
C VAL A 8 5.54 25.19 -19.68
N ASP A 9 6.78 25.55 -20.02
CA ASP A 9 8.03 25.12 -19.40
C ASP A 9 8.15 25.31 -17.89
N GLY A 10 7.81 26.49 -17.35
CA GLY A 10 8.03 26.76 -15.92
C GLY A 10 7.14 25.90 -15.02
N ARG A 11 5.93 25.57 -15.50
CA ARG A 11 5.00 24.69 -14.79
C ARG A 11 5.40 23.22 -14.93
N THR A 12 5.88 22.80 -16.11
CA THR A 12 6.36 21.43 -16.33
C THR A 12 7.58 21.12 -15.45
N LEU A 13 8.52 22.07 -15.31
CA LEU A 13 9.70 21.91 -14.43
C LEU A 13 9.32 21.76 -12.95
N LEU A 14 8.38 22.59 -12.46
CA LEU A 14 7.88 22.48 -11.08
C LEU A 14 7.18 21.14 -10.83
N LEU A 15 6.41 20.64 -11.79
CA LEU A 15 5.75 19.34 -11.70
C LEU A 15 6.77 18.19 -11.69
N LEU A 16 7.83 18.29 -12.50
CA LEU A 16 8.88 17.28 -12.55
C LEU A 16 9.64 17.18 -11.23
N ALA A 17 9.99 18.33 -10.65
CA ALA A 17 10.61 18.40 -9.32
C ALA A 17 9.70 17.84 -8.22
N ASP A 18 8.39 18.12 -8.26
CA ASP A 18 7.43 17.58 -7.30
C ASP A 18 7.26 16.05 -7.43
N VAL A 19 7.18 15.53 -8.65
CA VAL A 19 7.11 14.09 -8.92
C VAL A 19 8.37 13.39 -8.41
N GLU A 20 9.56 13.93 -8.69
CA GLU A 20 10.82 13.35 -8.21
C GLU A 20 10.96 13.37 -6.70
N ARG A 21 10.53 14.46 -6.04
CA ARG A 21 10.51 14.54 -4.58
C ARG A 21 9.62 13.46 -3.99
N ARG A 22 8.37 13.34 -4.45
CA ARG A 22 7.42 12.33 -3.98
C ARG A 22 7.91 10.91 -4.27
N ARG A 23 8.62 10.71 -5.37
CA ARG A 23 9.24 9.43 -5.70
C ARG A 23 10.33 9.07 -4.69
N LYS A 24 11.25 9.99 -4.37
CA LYS A 24 12.30 9.77 -3.35
C LYS A 24 11.72 9.48 -1.96
N GLU A 25 10.66 10.18 -1.57
CA GLU A 25 9.93 9.92 -0.32
C GLU A 25 9.35 8.50 -0.29
N LEU A 26 8.79 8.04 -1.41
CA LEU A 26 8.22 6.69 -1.54
C LEU A 26 9.26 5.61 -1.86
N GLU A 27 10.47 5.94 -2.30
CA GLU A 27 11.59 4.99 -2.51
C GLU A 27 12.40 4.79 -1.22
N SER A 28 12.35 5.75 -0.30
CA SER A 28 12.99 5.63 1.01
C SER A 28 12.52 4.34 1.71
N PRO A 29 13.42 3.48 2.22
CA PRO A 29 13.03 2.21 2.81
C PRO A 29 12.17 2.46 4.04
N VAL A 30 10.84 2.30 3.89
CA VAL A 30 9.97 2.11 5.05
C VAL A 30 10.45 0.83 5.72
N ALA A 31 10.73 0.90 7.02
CA ALA A 31 11.08 -0.27 7.80
C ALA A 31 10.05 -1.37 7.51
N VAL A 32 10.51 -2.49 6.94
CA VAL A 32 9.64 -3.63 6.65
C VAL A 32 9.06 -4.07 7.99
N ARG A 33 7.75 -3.88 8.17
CA ARG A 33 7.07 -4.32 9.38
C ARG A 33 7.19 -5.85 9.44
N PRO A 34 7.71 -6.42 10.54
CA PRO A 34 7.84 -7.86 10.65
C PRO A 34 6.45 -8.48 10.77
N TRP A 35 6.20 -9.54 9.99
CA TRP A 35 4.96 -10.32 10.07
C TRP A 35 4.80 -10.95 11.45
N LYS A 36 3.57 -10.94 11.96
CA LYS A 36 3.20 -11.50 13.27
C LYS A 36 2.74 -12.95 13.16
N THR A 37 2.18 -13.32 12.02
CA THR A 37 1.68 -14.66 11.74
C THR A 37 2.53 -15.38 10.69
N SER A 38 2.16 -16.61 10.36
CA SER A 38 2.77 -17.34 9.24
C SER A 38 2.38 -16.81 7.85
N GLY A 39 1.40 -15.90 7.76
CA GLY A 39 0.85 -15.41 6.49
C GLY A 39 -0.03 -16.41 5.73
N SER A 40 -0.03 -17.70 6.10
CA SER A 40 -0.90 -18.72 5.50
C SER A 40 -2.29 -18.68 6.15
N PHE A 41 -3.24 -18.04 5.47
CA PHE A 41 -4.60 -17.86 5.92
C PHE A 41 -5.55 -18.83 5.22
N SER A 42 -6.41 -19.52 5.97
CA SER A 42 -7.47 -20.35 5.40
C SER A 42 -8.85 -19.94 5.90
N TYR A 43 -9.82 -19.88 4.99
CA TYR A 43 -11.21 -19.55 5.31
C TYR A 43 -12.19 -20.19 4.32
N SER A 44 -13.43 -20.33 4.74
CA SER A 44 -14.56 -20.65 3.86
C SER A 44 -15.24 -19.36 3.42
N GLU A 45 -15.47 -19.18 2.13
CA GLU A 45 -16.28 -18.07 1.64
C GLU A 45 -17.76 -18.30 2.06
N PRO A 46 -18.49 -17.28 2.52
CA PRO A 46 -19.89 -17.45 2.89
C PRO A 46 -20.74 -17.83 1.67
N ALA A 47 -21.68 -18.77 1.88
CA ALA A 47 -22.58 -19.28 0.84
C ALA A 47 -23.35 -18.14 0.14
N GLY A 48 -23.20 -18.04 -1.18
CA GLY A 48 -23.81 -16.98 -2.00
C GLY A 48 -23.34 -16.93 -3.47
N LEU A 49 -22.20 -17.55 -3.78
CA LEU A 49 -21.79 -17.86 -5.16
C LEU A 49 -22.11 -19.33 -5.48
N PRO A 50 -22.55 -19.67 -6.71
CA PRO A 50 -22.83 -21.04 -7.08
C PRO A 50 -21.51 -21.83 -7.12
N GLY A 51 -21.20 -22.54 -6.04
CA GLY A 51 -20.05 -23.41 -5.89
C GLY A 51 -20.07 -24.15 -4.55
N PRO A 52 -19.37 -25.29 -4.42
CA PRO A 52 -19.23 -25.96 -3.13
C PRO A 52 -18.52 -25.02 -2.14
N ASN A 53 -18.83 -25.12 -0.84
CA ASN A 53 -18.10 -24.45 0.25
C ASN A 53 -16.61 -24.86 0.19
N GLN A 54 -15.82 -24.21 -0.64
CA GLN A 54 -14.40 -24.50 -0.79
C GLN A 54 -13.64 -23.78 0.32
N MET A 55 -12.81 -24.53 1.02
CA MET A 55 -11.83 -23.94 1.93
C MET A 55 -10.76 -23.27 1.08
N LEU A 56 -10.80 -21.94 1.02
CA LEU A 56 -9.80 -21.13 0.36
C LEU A 56 -8.58 -21.03 1.25
N ARG A 57 -7.40 -21.22 0.67
CA ARG A 57 -6.11 -20.99 1.32
C ARG A 57 -5.37 -19.92 0.55
N VAL A 58 -4.96 -18.87 1.25
CA VAL A 58 -4.22 -17.74 0.68
C VAL A 58 -2.95 -17.51 1.49
N ASN A 59 -1.87 -17.12 0.81
CA ASN A 59 -0.71 -16.56 1.47
C ASN A 59 -0.81 -15.03 1.36
N LEU A 60 -0.96 -14.33 2.49
CA LEU A 60 -1.13 -12.88 2.53
C LEU A 60 0.00 -12.13 1.83
N GLN A 61 1.23 -12.64 1.88
CA GLN A 61 2.40 -12.05 1.22
C GLN A 61 2.26 -12.04 -0.31
N ASN A 62 1.44 -12.93 -0.86
CA ASN A 62 1.24 -13.09 -2.30
C ASN A 62 -0.08 -12.47 -2.79
N VAL A 63 -0.93 -11.95 -1.89
CA VAL A 63 -2.18 -11.31 -2.27
C VAL A 63 -1.87 -9.97 -2.94
N LEU A 64 -2.50 -9.74 -4.09
CA LEU A 64 -2.34 -8.51 -4.89
C LEU A 64 -3.57 -7.60 -4.81
N GLN A 65 -4.73 -8.14 -4.43
CA GLN A 65 -5.99 -7.40 -4.43
C GLN A 65 -6.31 -6.92 -3.02
N VAL A 66 -6.34 -5.60 -2.83
CA VAL A 66 -6.71 -4.97 -1.54
C VAL A 66 -8.11 -5.41 -1.09
N ALA A 67 -9.06 -5.56 -2.03
CA ALA A 67 -10.42 -6.03 -1.72
C ALA A 67 -10.42 -7.42 -1.04
N ALA A 68 -9.55 -8.33 -1.45
CA ALA A 68 -9.43 -9.65 -0.82
C ALA A 68 -8.91 -9.53 0.63
N LEU A 69 -7.94 -8.65 0.88
CA LEU A 69 -7.44 -8.37 2.23
C LEU A 69 -8.51 -7.75 3.12
N VAL A 70 -9.32 -6.83 2.59
CA VAL A 70 -10.46 -6.24 3.30
C VAL A 70 -11.51 -7.28 3.66
N ASN A 71 -11.85 -8.19 2.73
CA ASN A 71 -12.79 -9.27 3.00
C ASN A 71 -12.30 -10.22 4.11
N ILE A 72 -11.00 -10.54 4.11
CA ILE A 72 -10.38 -11.33 5.18
C ILE A 72 -10.45 -10.58 6.52
N GLY A 73 -10.12 -9.29 6.53
CA GLY A 73 -10.21 -8.46 7.74
C GLY A 73 -11.65 -8.37 8.29
N ALA A 74 -12.64 -8.21 7.40
CA ALA A 74 -14.05 -8.20 7.78
C ALA A 74 -14.49 -9.52 8.41
N LEU A 75 -14.06 -10.65 7.86
CA LEU A 75 -14.33 -11.98 8.43
C LEU A 75 -13.75 -12.10 9.85
N LEU A 76 -12.52 -11.65 10.06
CA LEU A 76 -11.86 -11.70 11.37
C LEU A 76 -12.56 -10.80 12.38
N LEU A 77 -12.91 -9.57 12.00
CA LEU A 77 -13.65 -8.67 12.88
C LEU A 77 -15.04 -9.22 13.24
N ALA A 78 -15.75 -9.82 12.27
CA ALA A 78 -17.03 -10.45 12.53
C ALA A 78 -16.91 -11.61 13.54
N ARG A 79 -15.83 -12.40 13.44
CA ARG A 79 -15.53 -13.46 14.41
C ARG A 79 -15.21 -12.91 15.80
N GLN A 80 -14.36 -11.88 15.89
CA GLN A 80 -14.01 -11.25 17.17
C GLN A 80 -15.27 -10.77 17.87
N GLN A 81 -16.12 -10.04 17.16
CA GLN A 81 -17.40 -9.55 17.70
C GLN A 81 -18.33 -10.68 18.16
N ALA A 82 -18.40 -11.78 17.40
CA ALA A 82 -19.20 -12.94 17.79
C ALA A 82 -18.64 -13.64 19.04
N PHE A 83 -17.31 -13.77 19.12
CA PHE A 83 -16.61 -14.33 20.27
C PHE A 83 -16.89 -13.51 21.53
N ASP A 84 -16.69 -12.19 21.48
CA ASP A 84 -16.88 -11.29 22.61
C ASP A 84 -18.32 -11.34 23.13
N ARG A 85 -19.30 -11.32 22.21
CA ARG A 85 -20.72 -11.42 22.57
C ARG A 85 -21.05 -12.75 23.25
N LEU A 86 -20.49 -13.85 22.79
CA LEU A 86 -20.74 -15.17 23.38
C LEU A 86 -20.01 -15.33 24.72
N ALA A 87 -18.80 -14.83 24.86
CA ALA A 87 -18.04 -14.85 26.10
C ALA A 87 -18.81 -14.12 27.23
N VAL A 88 -19.33 -12.93 26.92
CA VAL A 88 -20.19 -12.17 27.85
C VAL A 88 -21.51 -12.90 28.11
N ARG A 89 -22.21 -13.36 27.06
CA ARG A 89 -23.53 -13.99 27.19
C ARG A 89 -23.48 -15.28 28.02
N TRP A 90 -22.40 -16.03 27.93
CA TRP A 90 -22.22 -17.29 28.67
C TRP A 90 -21.43 -17.11 29.97
N ALA A 91 -21.13 -15.86 30.35
CA ALA A 91 -20.38 -15.51 31.56
C ALA A 91 -19.09 -16.33 31.70
N THR A 92 -18.36 -16.50 30.60
CA THR A 92 -17.12 -17.27 30.60
C THR A 92 -15.96 -16.43 31.12
N GLU A 93 -14.96 -17.09 31.68
CA GLU A 93 -13.64 -16.53 31.99
C GLU A 93 -12.84 -16.07 30.75
N LEU A 94 -13.42 -16.22 29.55
CA LEU A 94 -12.86 -15.74 28.29
C LEU A 94 -13.31 -14.30 27.98
N THR A 95 -14.15 -13.69 28.82
CA THR A 95 -14.54 -12.29 28.67
C THR A 95 -13.30 -11.39 28.69
N GLY A 96 -13.11 -10.59 27.63
CA GLY A 96 -11.95 -9.72 27.47
C GLY A 96 -10.67 -10.42 27.02
N LYS A 97 -10.73 -11.71 26.66
CA LYS A 97 -9.63 -12.39 25.96
C LYS A 97 -9.80 -12.23 24.45
N ASP A 98 -8.68 -12.18 23.74
CA ASP A 98 -8.70 -12.07 22.28
C ASP A 98 -9.15 -13.38 21.64
N ALA A 99 -9.99 -13.27 20.62
CA ALA A 99 -10.30 -14.42 19.80
C ALA A 99 -9.08 -14.77 18.94
N SER A 100 -8.95 -16.05 18.60
CA SER A 100 -7.87 -16.53 17.74
C SER A 100 -8.42 -17.11 16.43
N TRP A 101 -7.56 -17.05 15.42
CA TRP A 101 -7.73 -17.70 14.13
C TRP A 101 -6.46 -18.46 13.77
N GLN A 102 -6.61 -19.76 13.49
CA GLN A 102 -5.49 -20.64 13.11
C GLN A 102 -4.27 -20.56 14.04
N GLY A 103 -4.52 -20.42 15.36
CA GLY A 103 -3.48 -20.41 16.38
C GLY A 103 -2.86 -19.04 16.68
N TYR A 104 -3.26 -17.97 15.99
CA TYR A 104 -2.79 -16.61 16.24
C TYR A 104 -3.95 -15.71 16.72
N PRO A 105 -3.69 -14.71 17.58
CA PRO A 105 -4.64 -13.65 17.89
C PRO A 105 -5.18 -12.97 16.63
N ILE A 106 -6.44 -12.54 16.65
CA ILE A 106 -7.02 -11.82 15.52
C ILE A 106 -6.26 -10.50 15.26
N ASP A 107 -5.80 -9.81 16.30
CA ASP A 107 -5.04 -8.56 16.15
C ASP A 107 -3.72 -8.74 15.39
N ASP A 108 -3.04 -9.88 15.58
CA ASP A 108 -1.82 -10.20 14.82
C ASP A 108 -2.13 -10.39 13.32
N TRP A 109 -3.27 -10.99 12.99
CA TRP A 109 -3.74 -11.07 11.60
C TRP A 109 -4.09 -9.70 11.04
N LEU A 110 -4.78 -8.85 11.81
CA LEU A 110 -5.14 -7.50 11.37
C LEU A 110 -3.89 -6.65 11.10
N TYR A 111 -2.87 -6.78 11.95
CA TYR A 111 -1.58 -6.14 11.75
C TYR A 111 -0.89 -6.59 10.44
N ASP A 112 -0.90 -7.89 10.15
CA ASP A 112 -0.33 -8.45 8.92
C ASP A 112 -1.10 -7.98 7.67
N LEU A 113 -2.43 -7.90 7.75
CA LEU A 113 -3.27 -7.35 6.68
C LEU A 113 -2.99 -5.87 6.45
N GLU A 114 -2.90 -5.05 7.50
CA GLU A 114 -2.56 -3.63 7.40
C GLU A 114 -1.19 -3.46 6.73
N THR A 115 -0.21 -4.24 7.15
CA THR A 115 1.14 -4.26 6.58
C THR A 115 1.08 -4.53 5.07
N ARG A 116 0.33 -5.55 4.64
CA ARG A 116 0.20 -5.86 3.22
C ARG A 116 -0.54 -4.79 2.43
N VAL A 117 -1.59 -4.20 2.98
CA VAL A 117 -2.33 -3.10 2.34
C VAL A 117 -1.41 -1.89 2.14
N MET A 118 -0.58 -1.56 3.13
CA MET A 118 0.41 -0.49 3.01
C MET A 118 1.42 -0.77 1.89
N GLU A 119 1.94 -1.99 1.79
CA GLU A 119 2.85 -2.41 0.71
C GLU A 119 2.22 -2.23 -0.67
N LEU A 120 1.00 -2.75 -0.87
CA LEU A 120 0.29 -2.66 -2.15
C LEU A 120 -0.03 -1.21 -2.52
N THR A 121 -0.49 -0.41 -1.56
CA THR A 121 -0.82 1.00 -1.78
C THR A 121 0.42 1.81 -2.14
N ARG A 122 1.58 1.50 -1.55
CA ARG A 122 2.85 2.13 -1.89
C ARG A 122 3.31 1.75 -3.29
N ALA A 123 3.22 0.47 -3.65
CA ALA A 123 3.56 0.00 -4.99
C ALA A 123 2.70 0.66 -6.08
N ASP A 124 1.39 0.78 -5.84
CA ASP A 124 0.48 1.46 -6.76
C ASP A 124 0.83 2.96 -6.91
N LYS A 125 1.09 3.65 -5.80
CA LYS A 125 1.54 5.06 -5.83
C LYS A 125 2.85 5.25 -6.59
N LEU A 126 3.82 4.35 -6.40
CA LEU A 126 5.09 4.39 -7.14
C LEU A 126 4.87 4.19 -8.64
N SER A 127 4.07 3.19 -9.02
CA SER A 127 3.70 2.95 -10.43
C SER A 127 3.05 4.18 -11.06
N ASN A 128 2.10 4.80 -10.35
CA ASN A 128 1.44 6.02 -10.80
C ASN A 128 2.41 7.19 -10.96
N LEU A 129 3.38 7.36 -10.05
CA LEU A 129 4.41 8.40 -10.19
C LEU A 129 5.35 8.15 -11.38
N VAL A 130 5.73 6.90 -11.63
CA VAL A 130 6.55 6.54 -12.81
C VAL A 130 5.81 6.87 -14.11
N ASN A 131 4.51 6.55 -14.18
CA ASN A 131 3.69 6.89 -15.35
C ASN A 131 3.56 8.40 -15.54
N LEU A 132 3.33 9.16 -14.46
CA LEU A 132 3.28 10.62 -14.52
C LEU A 132 4.62 11.22 -14.95
N GLN A 133 5.74 10.66 -14.49
CA GLN A 133 7.07 11.09 -14.89
C GLN A 133 7.29 10.88 -16.40
N GLN A 134 6.94 9.71 -16.93
CA GLN A 134 7.04 9.43 -18.37
C GLN A 134 6.17 10.38 -19.21
N GLN A 135 4.96 10.70 -18.74
CA GLN A 135 4.09 11.67 -19.40
C GLN A 135 4.68 13.08 -19.39
N LEU A 136 5.26 13.51 -18.27
CA LEU A 136 5.95 14.80 -18.14
C LEU A 136 7.19 14.86 -19.04
N ASP A 137 7.99 13.80 -19.09
CA ASP A 137 9.20 13.72 -19.92
C ASP A 137 8.85 13.83 -21.42
N GLY A 138 7.71 13.26 -21.83
CA GLY A 138 7.19 13.37 -23.19
C GLY A 138 6.70 14.77 -23.58
N LEU A 139 6.45 15.66 -22.61
CA LEU A 139 6.05 17.05 -22.84
C LEU A 139 7.25 18.01 -22.97
N LEU A 140 8.46 17.56 -22.64
CA LEU A 140 9.68 18.36 -22.67
C LEU A 140 10.36 18.27 -24.04
N SER A 141 10.92 19.39 -24.50
CA SER A 141 11.78 19.38 -25.69
C SER A 141 13.15 18.72 -25.39
N PRO A 142 13.85 18.16 -26.40
CA PRO A 142 15.16 17.54 -26.20
C PRO A 142 16.21 18.47 -25.56
N ASP A 143 16.13 19.77 -25.83
CA ASP A 143 17.07 20.75 -25.26
C ASP A 143 16.76 21.07 -23.80
N GLN A 144 15.49 21.00 -23.39
CA GLN A 144 15.09 21.13 -21.99
C GLN A 144 15.51 19.91 -21.17
N GLN A 145 15.38 18.71 -21.73
CA GLN A 145 15.87 17.48 -21.09
C GLN A 145 17.38 17.56 -20.80
N LYS A 146 18.17 18.11 -21.74
CA LYS A 146 19.61 18.34 -21.55
C LYS A 146 19.91 19.34 -20.45
N LEU A 147 19.15 20.44 -20.36
CA LEU A 147 19.33 21.45 -19.30
C LEU A 147 19.06 20.85 -17.91
N ILE A 148 17.97 20.08 -17.77
CA ILE A 148 17.64 19.38 -16.51
C ILE A 148 18.74 18.37 -16.15
N LEU A 149 19.25 17.62 -17.13
CA LEU A 149 20.37 16.68 -16.92
C LEU A 149 21.64 17.39 -16.44
N LEU A 150 21.96 18.54 -17.03
CA LEU A 150 23.10 19.36 -16.62
C LEU A 150 22.95 19.88 -15.19
N GLU A 151 21.78 20.39 -14.81
CA GLU A 151 21.51 20.84 -13.43
C GLU A 151 21.59 19.70 -12.42
N LYS A 152 21.05 18.52 -12.74
CA LYS A 152 21.15 17.32 -11.90
C LYS A 152 22.60 16.88 -11.73
N LEU A 153 23.39 16.86 -12.81
CA LEU A 153 24.81 16.53 -12.77
C LEU A 153 25.60 17.55 -11.92
N ALA A 154 25.31 18.85 -12.06
CA ALA A 154 25.94 19.89 -11.27
C ALA A 154 25.66 19.73 -9.76
N THR A 155 24.43 19.36 -9.41
CA THR A 155 24.03 19.12 -8.01
C THR A 155 24.71 17.87 -7.45
N SER A 156 24.70 16.74 -8.16
CA SER A 156 25.39 15.51 -7.72
C SER A 156 26.91 15.68 -7.58
N VAL A 157 27.54 16.51 -8.43
CA VAL A 157 28.97 16.84 -8.29
C VAL A 157 29.24 17.74 -7.09
N ALA A 158 28.29 18.59 -6.69
CA ALA A 158 28.40 19.42 -5.49
C ALA A 158 28.25 18.58 -4.20
N ASP A 159 27.34 17.61 -4.16
CA ASP A 159 27.11 16.72 -3.02
C ASP A 159 28.28 15.76 -2.73
N LEU A 160 29.22 15.59 -3.67
CA LEU A 160 30.42 14.76 -3.54
C LEU A 160 31.63 15.50 -2.94
N LYS A 161 31.53 16.80 -2.68
CA LYS A 161 32.58 17.63 -2.06
C LYS A 161 32.31 17.86 -0.58
#